data_AF-A0A544QLE8-F1
#
_entry.id   AF-A0A544QLE8-F1
#
_cell.length_a   1.000
_cell.length_b   1.000
_cell.length_c   1.000
_cell.angle_alpha   90.00
_cell.angle_beta   90.00
_cell.angle_gamma   90.00
#
_symmetry.space_group_name_H-M   'P 1'
#
loop_
_entity.id
_entity.type
_entity.pdbx_description
1 polymer ?
#
loop_
_entity_poly.entity_id
_entity_poly.type
_entity_poly.pdbx_seq_one_letter_code
_entity_poly.pdbx_strand_id
1 'polypeptide(L)'
;MSQSYNRGTIESFGRWREFSAGMWAWIFHKFTGWVLVGYLFTHIAVLSTAMEGAEMYTNTIVTLEGLLLVRILEVGLLAVAVFHILNGLRLLLVDLGVGLESQDKSFYASVILTGAITVASVPTFIAGAF
;
A
#
# COMPACT_ATOMS: atom_id res chain seq x y z
N MET A 1 9.30 -27.04 30.00
CA MET A 1 10.25 -25.99 30.46
C MET A 1 10.31 -24.92 29.39
N SER A 2 9.96 -23.67 29.69
CA SER A 2 10.08 -22.58 28.71
C SER A 2 11.56 -22.19 28.60
N GLN A 3 12.15 -22.39 27.43
CA GLN A 3 13.49 -21.90 27.16
C GLN A 3 13.46 -20.36 27.21
N SER A 4 14.12 -19.76 28.19
CA SER A 4 14.28 -18.30 28.24
C SER A 4 15.28 -17.90 27.16
N TYR A 5 14.77 -17.48 26.02
CA TYR A 5 15.61 -17.02 24.92
C TYR A 5 16.36 -15.75 25.37
N ASN A 6 17.69 -15.80 25.42
CA ASN A 6 18.51 -14.61 25.68
C ASN A 6 18.39 -13.66 24.48
N ARG A 7 17.60 -12.59 24.62
CA ARG A 7 17.33 -11.60 23.57
C ARG A 7 18.39 -10.48 23.49
N GLY A 8 19.50 -10.59 24.22
CA GLY A 8 20.52 -9.55 24.34
C GLY A 8 20.03 -8.33 25.13
N THR A 9 20.87 -7.29 25.22
CA THR A 9 20.54 -6.03 25.91
C THR A 9 19.58 -5.17 25.08
N ILE A 10 18.69 -4.42 25.74
CA ILE A 10 17.73 -3.51 25.09
C ILE A 10 18.46 -2.41 24.30
N GLU A 11 19.65 -2.01 24.77
CA GLU A 11 20.49 -0.95 24.22
C GLU A 11 21.30 -1.38 22.98
N SER A 12 21.23 -2.65 22.57
CA SER A 12 21.94 -3.12 21.38
C SER A 12 21.31 -2.55 20.11
N PHE A 13 21.90 -1.47 19.59
CA PHE A 13 21.47 -0.80 18.36
C PHE A 13 21.36 -1.73 17.13
N GLY A 14 22.09 -2.86 17.11
CA GLY A 14 22.01 -3.84 16.03
C GLY A 14 20.61 -4.40 15.79
N ARG A 15 19.77 -4.51 16.83
CA ARG A 15 18.38 -4.98 16.73
C ARG A 15 17.48 -4.08 15.89
N TRP A 16 17.86 -2.82 15.69
CA TRP A 16 17.14 -1.84 14.86
C TRP A 16 17.77 -1.66 13.48
N ARG A 17 18.82 -2.41 13.15
CA ARG A 17 19.53 -2.32 11.86
C ARG A 17 19.22 -3.48 10.93
N GLU A 18 18.93 -4.66 11.49
CA GLU A 18 18.60 -5.86 10.72
C GLU A 18 17.09 -6.09 10.70
N PHE A 19 16.48 -5.90 9.54
CA PHE A 19 15.04 -6.09 9.35
C PHE A 19 14.76 -7.42 8.66
N SER A 20 14.00 -8.28 9.33
CA SER A 20 13.46 -9.49 8.69
C SER A 20 12.28 -9.16 7.77
N ALA A 21 11.93 -10.08 6.88
CA ALA A 21 10.80 -9.93 5.96
C ALA A 21 9.49 -9.58 6.70
N GLY A 22 9.22 -10.22 7.84
CA GLY A 22 8.06 -9.91 8.67
C GLY A 22 8.05 -8.48 9.24
N MET A 23 9.21 -7.92 9.59
CA MET A 23 9.30 -6.53 10.07
C MET A 23 9.00 -5.54 8.94
N TRP A 24 9.54 -5.79 7.73
CA TRP A 24 9.22 -4.99 6.54
C TRP A 24 7.74 -5.06 6.17
N ALA A 25 7.16 -6.27 6.17
CA ALA A 25 5.74 -6.47 5.91
C ALA A 25 4.86 -5.63 6.85
N TRP A 26 5.22 -5.59 8.14
CA TRP A 26 4.52 -4.78 9.14
C TRP A 26 4.69 -3.28 8.91
N ILE A 27 5.91 -2.79 8.65
CA ILE A 27 6.17 -1.36 8.37
C ILE A 27 5.36 -0.92 7.16
N PHE A 28 5.50 -1.63 6.04
CA PHE A 28 4.84 -1.23 4.80
C PHE A 28 3.33 -1.28 4.94
N HIS A 29 2.75 -2.27 5.63
CA HIS A 29 1.30 -2.34 5.81
C HIS A 29 0.75 -1.17 6.61
N LYS A 30 1.45 -0.77 7.69
CA LYS A 30 1.06 0.42 8.46
C LYS A 30 1.22 1.69 7.64
N PHE A 31 2.35 1.84 6.96
CA PHE A 31 2.62 3.01 6.14
C PHE A 31 1.57 3.17 5.03
N THR A 32 1.28 2.11 4.27
CA THR A 32 0.25 2.16 3.23
C THR A 32 -1.14 2.41 3.81
N GLY A 33 -1.45 1.88 4.99
CA GLY A 33 -2.69 2.18 5.71
C GLY A 33 -2.83 3.68 6.03
N TRP A 34 -1.79 4.32 6.55
CA TRP A 34 -1.79 5.76 6.81
C TRP A 34 -1.95 6.59 5.53
N VAL A 35 -1.28 6.18 4.44
CA VAL A 35 -1.44 6.85 3.14
C VAL A 35 -2.87 6.73 2.63
N LEU A 36 -3.48 5.55 2.71
CA LEU A 36 -4.88 5.34 2.29
C LEU A 36 -5.86 6.15 3.13
N VAL A 37 -5.67 6.23 4.46
CA VAL A 37 -6.48 7.08 5.33
C VAL A 37 -6.34 8.56 4.92
N GLY A 38 -5.12 9.03 4.65
CA GLY A 38 -4.90 10.38 4.12
C GLY A 38 -5.62 10.62 2.80
N TYR A 39 -5.51 9.66 1.86
CA TYR A 39 -6.19 9.70 0.57
C TYR A 39 -7.71 9.75 0.72
N LEU A 40 -8.31 9.05 1.69
CA LEU A 40 -9.76 9.06 1.88
C LEU A 40 -10.31 10.48 2.09
N PHE A 41 -9.60 11.37 2.79
CA PHE A 41 -10.03 12.77 2.93
C PHE A 41 -10.09 13.49 1.58
N THR A 42 -9.05 13.33 0.75
CA THR A 42 -9.05 13.93 -0.60
C THR A 42 -10.08 13.27 -1.52
N HIS A 43 -10.28 11.96 -1.39
CA HIS A 43 -11.19 11.19 -2.21
C HIS A 43 -12.64 11.57 -1.93
N ILE A 44 -13.02 11.69 -0.66
CA ILE A 44 -14.35 12.14 -0.25
C ILE A 44 -14.58 13.58 -0.72
N ALA A 45 -13.59 14.47 -0.63
CA ALA A 45 -13.71 15.84 -1.14
C ALA A 45 -14.00 15.86 -2.65
N VAL A 46 -13.25 15.11 -3.46
CA VAL A 46 -13.49 15.03 -4.91
C VAL A 46 -14.85 14.38 -5.20
N LEU A 47 -15.22 13.29 -4.53
CA LEU A 47 -16.54 12.66 -4.73
C LEU A 47 -17.70 13.57 -4.32
N SER A 48 -17.51 14.41 -3.31
CA SER A 48 -18.56 15.32 -2.82
C SER A 48 -19.00 16.33 -3.89
N THR A 49 -18.14 16.64 -4.85
CA THR A 49 -18.44 17.52 -5.98
C THR A 49 -19.58 17.01 -6.86
N ALA A 50 -19.82 15.69 -6.87
CA ALA A 50 -20.97 15.07 -7.53
C ALA A 50 -22.32 15.53 -6.96
N MET A 51 -22.35 16.01 -5.71
CA MET A 51 -23.56 16.55 -5.10
C MET A 51 -23.95 17.92 -5.65
N GLU A 52 -23.01 18.66 -6.24
CA GLU A 52 -23.27 19.97 -6.86
C GLU A 52 -23.69 19.85 -8.34
N GLY A 53 -23.50 18.67 -8.94
CA GLY A 53 -23.93 18.35 -10.29
C GLY A 53 -22.88 17.59 -11.09
N ALA A 54 -23.33 16.86 -12.11
CA ALA A 54 -22.46 16.04 -12.94
C ALA A 54 -21.38 16.85 -13.68
N GLU A 55 -21.70 18.10 -14.07
CA GLU A 55 -20.76 19.00 -14.73
C GLU A 55 -19.60 19.39 -13.79
N MET A 56 -19.91 19.75 -12.54
CA MET A 56 -18.90 20.16 -11.56
C MET A 56 -17.95 19.00 -11.21
N TYR A 57 -18.51 17.81 -10.99
CA TYR A 57 -17.74 16.59 -10.78
C TYR A 57 -16.79 16.27 -11.94
N THR A 58 -17.32 16.30 -13.16
CA THR A 58 -16.53 16.03 -14.37
C THR A 58 -15.42 17.05 -14.55
N ASN A 59 -15.72 18.35 -14.39
CA ASN A 59 -14.73 19.42 -14.48
C ASN A 59 -13.64 19.29 -13.41
N THR A 60 -13.99 18.89 -12.19
CA THR A 60 -13.02 18.65 -11.11
C THR A 60 -12.05 17.53 -11.47
N ILE A 61 -12.57 16.38 -11.94
CA ILE A 61 -11.74 15.25 -12.34
C ILE A 61 -10.83 15.63 -13.50
N VAL A 62 -11.37 16.21 -14.57
CA VAL A 62 -10.59 16.61 -15.76
C VAL A 62 -9.48 17.60 -15.39
N THR A 63 -9.76 18.54 -14.49
CA THR A 63 -8.76 19.52 -14.03
C THR A 63 -7.63 18.84 -13.25
N LEU A 64 -7.96 17.92 -12.33
CA LEU A 64 -6.96 17.19 -11.55
C LEU A 64 -6.13 16.26 -12.45
N GLU A 65 -6.79 15.52 -13.34
CA GLU A 65 -6.17 14.61 -14.29
C GLU A 65 -5.25 15.31 -15.31
N GLY A 66 -5.50 16.61 -15.59
CA GLY A 66 -4.60 17.44 -16.40
C GLY A 66 -3.24 17.72 -15.73
N LEU A 67 -3.11 17.49 -14.42
CA LEU A 67 -1.86 17.67 -13.70
C LEU A 67 -1.02 16.39 -13.74
N LEU A 68 0.16 16.44 -14.37
CA LEU A 68 1.09 15.30 -14.42
C LEU A 68 1.42 14.73 -13.04
N LEU A 69 1.52 15.60 -12.02
CA LEU A 69 1.75 15.16 -10.64
C LEU A 69 0.62 14.25 -10.14
N VAL A 70 -0.65 14.58 -10.41
CA VAL A 70 -1.80 13.77 -10.00
C VAL A 70 -1.75 12.41 -10.69
N ARG A 71 -1.45 12.36 -11.99
CA ARG A 71 -1.27 11.10 -12.73
C ARG A 71 -0.21 10.19 -12.11
N ILE A 72 0.92 10.75 -11.69
CA ILE A 72 1.98 9.99 -10.99
C ILE A 72 1.48 9.51 -9.61
N LEU A 73 0.77 10.38 -8.87
CA LEU A 73 0.21 10.03 -7.57
C LEU A 73 -0.86 8.94 -7.68
N GLU A 74 -1.64 8.88 -8.77
CA GLU A 74 -2.62 7.81 -9.03
C GLU A 74 -1.94 6.44 -9.20
N VAL A 75 -0.84 6.37 -9.95
CA VAL A 75 -0.04 5.14 -10.07
C VAL A 75 0.53 4.72 -8.72
N GLY A 76 1.05 5.68 -7.95
CA GLY A 76 1.54 5.44 -6.59
C GLY A 76 0.44 4.96 -5.65
N LEU A 77 -0.74 5.58 -5.73
CA LEU A 77 -1.90 5.21 -4.93
C LEU A 77 -2.38 3.79 -5.26
N LEU A 78 -2.38 3.39 -6.54
CA LEU A 78 -2.68 2.02 -6.93
C LEU A 78 -1.68 1.04 -6.29
N ALA A 79 -0.38 1.34 -6.35
CA ALA A 79 0.65 0.51 -5.71
C ALA A 79 0.41 0.36 -4.20
N VAL A 80 0.12 1.47 -3.53
CA VAL A 80 -0.20 1.51 -2.10
C VAL A 80 -1.43 0.65 -1.78
N ALA A 81 -2.52 0.81 -2.54
CA ALA A 81 -3.76 0.08 -2.32
C ALA A 81 -3.59 -1.43 -2.56
N VAL A 82 -2.97 -1.82 -3.68
CA VAL A 82 -2.73 -3.22 -4.05
C VAL A 82 -1.86 -3.91 -2.99
N PHE A 83 -0.73 -3.29 -2.59
CA PHE A 83 0.10 -3.86 -1.54
C PHE A 83 -0.66 -3.99 -0.21
N HIS A 84 -1.41 -2.95 0.18
CA HIS A 84 -2.17 -2.96 1.44
C HIS A 84 -3.18 -4.11 1.48
N ILE A 85 -3.91 -4.32 0.38
CA ILE A 85 -4.89 -5.41 0.24
C ILE A 85 -4.19 -6.77 0.26
N LEU A 86 -3.14 -6.97 -0.55
CA LEU A 86 -2.45 -8.26 -0.63
C LEU A 86 -1.78 -8.63 0.70
N ASN A 87 -1.14 -7.68 1.36
CA ASN A 87 -0.53 -7.93 2.67
C ASN A 87 -1.59 -8.09 3.77
N GLY A 88 -2.71 -7.37 3.70
CA GLY A 88 -3.86 -7.57 4.60
C GLY A 88 -4.44 -8.98 4.44
N LEU A 89 -4.61 -9.46 3.22
CA LEU A 89 -5.05 -10.83 2.94
C LEU A 89 -4.06 -11.87 3.47
N ARG A 90 -2.75 -11.65 3.31
CA ARG A 90 -1.71 -12.49 3.93
C ARG A 90 -1.89 -12.57 5.44
N LEU A 91 -2.13 -11.45 6.11
CA LEU A 91 -2.35 -11.41 7.56
C LEU A 91 -3.62 -12.20 7.94
N LEU A 92 -4.73 -11.98 7.23
CA LEU A 92 -5.96 -12.74 7.45
C LEU A 92 -5.77 -14.26 7.30
N LEU A 93 -5.04 -14.69 6.27
CA LEU A 93 -4.74 -16.12 6.06
C LEU A 93 -3.89 -16.69 7.21
N VAL A 94 -2.88 -15.95 7.66
CA VAL A 94 -2.05 -16.31 8.81
C VAL A 94 -2.88 -16.42 10.09
N ASP A 95 -3.79 -15.49 10.33
CA ASP A 95 -4.69 -15.48 11.50
C ASP A 95 -5.64 -16.70 11.49
N LEU A 96 -5.99 -17.18 10.29
CA LEU A 96 -6.75 -18.43 10.09
C LEU A 96 -5.88 -19.70 10.15
N GLY A 97 -4.57 -19.57 10.43
CA GLY A 97 -3.63 -20.68 10.53
C GLY A 97 -3.08 -21.17 9.17
N VAL A 98 -3.33 -20.45 8.09
CA VAL A 98 -2.88 -20.81 6.73
C VAL A 98 -1.56 -20.09 6.41
N GLY A 99 -0.54 -20.85 5.98
CA GLY A 99 0.72 -20.29 5.50
C GLY A 99 1.71 -19.86 6.61
N LEU A 100 1.60 -20.44 7.81
CA LEU A 100 2.48 -20.14 8.95
C LEU A 100 3.98 -20.39 8.66
N GLU A 101 4.29 -21.41 7.87
CA GLU A 101 5.67 -21.76 7.50
C GLU A 101 6.18 -21.01 6.24
N SER A 102 5.30 -20.29 5.55
CA SER A 102 5.59 -19.63 4.27
C SER A 102 5.43 -18.11 4.31
N GLN A 103 5.46 -17.52 5.50
CA GLN A 103 5.25 -16.09 5.74
C GLN A 103 6.18 -15.15 4.97
N ASP A 104 7.45 -15.53 4.80
CA ASP A 104 8.41 -14.72 4.06
C ASP A 104 8.17 -14.81 2.55
N LYS A 105 7.89 -16.03 2.05
CA LYS A 105 7.56 -16.27 0.64
C LYS A 105 6.29 -15.52 0.23
N SER A 106 5.26 -15.56 1.07
CA SER A 106 4.00 -14.84 0.81
C SER A 106 4.16 -13.32 0.84
N PHE A 107 5.06 -12.79 1.69
CA PHE A 107 5.42 -11.37 1.66
C PHE A 107 6.14 -10.98 0.36
N TYR A 108 7.17 -11.73 -0.06
CA TYR A 108 7.85 -11.42 -1.33
C TYR A 108 6.92 -11.56 -2.53
N ALA A 109 6.02 -12.55 -2.52
CA ALA A 109 5.00 -12.70 -3.55
C ALA A 109 4.07 -11.48 -3.63
N SER A 110 3.63 -10.93 -2.49
CA SER A 110 2.79 -9.72 -2.49
C SER A 110 3.52 -8.49 -3.03
N VAL A 111 4.81 -8.33 -2.70
CA VAL A 111 5.65 -7.25 -3.24
C VAL A 111 5.84 -7.37 -4.74
N ILE A 112 6.20 -8.56 -5.24
CA ILE A 112 6.41 -8.80 -6.68
C ILE A 112 5.12 -8.58 -7.45
N LEU A 113 4.00 -9.12 -6.96
CA LEU A 113 2.70 -8.96 -7.61
C LEU A 113 2.26 -7.48 -7.63
N THR A 114 2.47 -6.75 -6.54
CA THR A 114 2.24 -5.30 -6.50
C THR A 114 3.06 -4.60 -7.58
N GLY A 115 4.38 -4.84 -7.62
CA GLY A 115 5.27 -4.22 -8.60
C GLY A 115 4.86 -4.53 -10.04
N ALA A 116 4.49 -5.79 -10.33
CA ALA A 116 4.01 -6.20 -11.65
C ALA A 116 2.72 -5.48 -12.06
N ILE A 117 1.73 -5.40 -11.17
CA ILE A 117 0.47 -4.68 -11.41
C ILE A 117 0.73 -3.18 -11.62
N THR A 118 1.55 -2.56 -10.78
CA THR A 118 1.91 -1.14 -10.89
C THR A 118 2.61 -0.82 -12.20
N VAL A 119 3.58 -1.63 -12.62
CA VAL A 119 4.27 -1.42 -13.91
C VAL A 119 3.30 -1.61 -15.08
N ALA A 120 2.47 -2.65 -15.04
CA ALA A 120 1.47 -2.91 -16.06
C ALA A 120 0.42 -1.80 -16.18
N SER A 121 0.13 -1.08 -15.09
CA SER A 121 -0.85 0.01 -15.09
C SER A 121 -0.31 1.33 -15.63
N VAL A 122 1.02 1.54 -15.66
CA VAL A 122 1.62 2.81 -16.09
C VAL A 122 1.07 3.30 -17.43
N PRO A 123 0.97 2.49 -18.50
CA PRO A 123 0.41 2.95 -19.76
C PRO A 123 -1.03 3.44 -19.62
N THR A 124 -1.87 2.77 -18.82
CA THR A 124 -3.27 3.17 -18.62
C THR A 124 -3.39 4.54 -17.94
N PHE A 125 -2.56 4.81 -16.94
CA PHE A 125 -2.60 6.08 -16.20
C PHE A 125 -1.88 7.22 -16.92
N ILE A 126 -0.81 6.93 -17.67
CA ILE A 126 0.03 7.96 -18.29
C ILE A 126 -0.34 8.23 -19.76
N ALA A 127 -0.90 7.26 -20.51
CA ALA A 127 -1.22 7.46 -21.93
C ALA A 127 -2.32 8.52 -22.17
N GLY A 128 -3.11 8.89 -21.15
CA GLY A 128 -4.06 10.01 -21.22
C GLY A 128 -3.47 11.37 -20.81
N ALA A 129 -2.16 11.46 -20.57
CA ALA A 129 -1.48 12.69 -20.18
C ALA A 129 -0.99 13.55 -21.38
N PHE A 130 -1.07 13.01 -22.60
CA PHE A 130 -0.65 13.63 -23.87
C PHE A 130 -1.69 13.36 -24.95
#